data_AF-C7IXA7-F1
#
_entry.id   AF-C7IXA7-F1
#
_cell.length_a   1.000
_cell.length_b   1.000
_cell.length_c   1.000
_cell.angle_alpha   90.00
_cell.angle_beta   90.00
_cell.angle_gamma   90.00
#
_symmetry.space_group_name_H-M   'P 1'
#
loop_
_entity.id
_entity.type
_entity.pdbx_description
1 polymer ?
#
loop_
_entity_poly.entity_id
_entity_poly.type
_entity_poly.pdbx_seq_one_letter_code
_entity_poly.pdbx_strand_id
1 'polypeptide(L)'
;MPEIAAHLAAHGERARLRLTGHSLGGSLALLVSLMLVARGVVGPEALLPVVTFGAPSVFCGGQRVLDALGVGEGHVRSVAMHRDIVPRAFSCRYPGHAVALLKRLNGVLRNHPCLNNQRMLYTPMGTTYILQPDGAASPPHPFLPEGAALFRLDPEGRAERPARHVVASALRAFLNSPHPLETLSDLSAYGSEGAILRDHESSNYFRALNALTRVPRRRKQPEIVWQLPGVERLQQYWWPGIAGTVFPAAPPVSVRNKELVSEA
;
A
#
# COMPACT_ATOMS: atom_id res chain seq x y z
N MET A 1 -18.54 1.06 20.83
CA MET A 1 -18.31 2.30 20.08
C MET A 1 -19.56 3.17 20.24
N PRO A 2 -19.74 3.80 21.42
CA PRO A 2 -20.97 4.54 21.74
C PRO A 2 -21.24 5.70 20.78
N GLU A 3 -20.20 6.35 20.25
CA GLU A 3 -20.31 7.46 19.31
C GLU A 3 -20.89 7.02 17.96
N ILE A 4 -20.49 5.83 17.48
CA ILE A 4 -21.03 5.24 16.25
C ILE A 4 -22.51 4.88 16.47
N ALA A 5 -22.84 4.26 17.60
CA ALA A 5 -24.21 3.91 17.93
C ALA A 5 -25.11 5.15 18.04
N ALA A 6 -24.63 6.22 18.68
CA ALA A 6 -25.32 7.48 18.79
C ALA A 6 -25.53 8.14 17.42
N HIS A 7 -24.51 8.14 16.55
CA HIS A 7 -24.63 8.65 15.18
C HIS A 7 -25.66 7.88 14.36
N LEU A 8 -25.64 6.55 14.43
CA LEU A 8 -26.61 5.67 13.75
C LEU A 8 -28.04 5.92 14.27
N ALA A 9 -28.21 6.05 15.60
CA ALA A 9 -29.50 6.37 16.20
C ALA A 9 -30.04 7.73 15.76
N ALA A 10 -29.16 8.74 15.63
CA ALA A 10 -29.54 10.09 15.24
C ALA A 10 -29.90 10.24 13.75
N HIS A 11 -29.32 9.42 12.86
CA HIS A 11 -29.45 9.60 11.40
C HIS A 11 -30.13 8.44 10.67
N GLY A 12 -30.34 7.29 11.33
CA GLY A 12 -30.96 6.11 10.74
C GLY A 12 -30.28 5.68 9.43
N GLU A 13 -31.08 5.41 8.39
CA GLU A 13 -30.60 5.00 7.07
C GLU A 13 -29.75 6.07 6.34
N ARG A 14 -29.81 7.33 6.79
CA ARG A 14 -28.98 8.42 6.25
C ARG A 14 -27.61 8.50 6.89
N ALA A 15 -27.33 7.72 7.94
CA ALA A 15 -26.03 7.69 8.56
C ALA A 15 -24.94 7.32 7.55
N ARG A 16 -23.83 8.05 7.57
CA ARG A 16 -22.66 7.78 6.72
C ARG A 16 -21.42 7.84 7.59
N LEU A 17 -20.63 6.78 7.58
CA LEU A 17 -19.40 6.69 8.36
C LEU A 17 -18.20 6.69 7.42
N ARG A 18 -17.25 7.60 7.66
CA ARG A 18 -15.93 7.58 7.04
C ARG A 18 -14.88 7.33 8.11
N LEU A 19 -14.05 6.32 7.88
CA LEU A 19 -12.94 5.98 8.76
C LEU A 19 -11.64 6.28 8.03
N THR A 20 -10.70 6.87 8.74
CA THR A 20 -9.38 7.23 8.22
C THR A 20 -8.35 7.11 9.32
N GLY A 21 -7.08 7.10 8.93
CA GLY A 21 -5.99 7.14 9.88
C GLY A 21 -4.63 7.08 9.21
N HIS A 22 -3.63 7.48 9.98
CA HIS A 22 -2.24 7.40 9.60
C HIS A 22 -1.54 6.23 10.33
N SER A 23 -0.60 5.56 9.66
CA SER A 23 0.20 4.48 10.25
C SER A 23 -0.70 3.39 10.88
N LEU A 24 -0.44 2.99 12.14
CA LEU A 24 -1.30 2.08 12.91
C LEU A 24 -2.77 2.51 12.93
N GLY A 25 -3.04 3.81 13.05
CA GLY A 25 -4.40 4.33 13.06
C GLY A 25 -5.17 4.04 11.78
N GLY A 26 -4.48 4.02 10.62
CA GLY A 26 -5.10 3.65 9.35
C GLY A 26 -5.46 2.17 9.26
N SER A 27 -4.58 1.30 9.77
CA SER A 27 -4.87 -0.14 9.89
C SER A 27 -6.05 -0.41 10.82
N LEU A 28 -6.13 0.30 11.95
CA LEU A 28 -7.27 0.20 12.88
C LEU A 28 -8.57 0.73 12.25
N ALA A 29 -8.53 1.85 11.52
CA ALA A 29 -9.67 2.38 10.78
C ALA A 29 -10.24 1.37 9.79
N LEU A 30 -9.37 0.67 9.04
CA LEU A 30 -9.76 -0.42 8.15
C LEU A 30 -10.40 -1.58 8.92
N LEU A 31 -9.76 -2.05 9.99
CA LEU A 31 -10.27 -3.17 10.79
C LEU A 31 -11.64 -2.86 11.40
N VAL A 32 -11.82 -1.65 11.96
CA VAL A 32 -13.09 -1.20 12.52
C VAL A 32 -14.16 -1.11 11.42
N SER A 33 -13.83 -0.58 10.26
CA SER A 33 -14.75 -0.51 9.11
C SER A 33 -15.29 -1.89 8.73
N LEU A 34 -14.39 -2.86 8.51
CA LEU A 34 -14.78 -4.21 8.13
C LEU A 34 -15.50 -4.95 9.28
N MET A 35 -15.11 -4.69 10.53
CA MET A 35 -15.78 -5.25 11.70
C MET A 35 -17.24 -4.79 11.82
N LEU A 36 -17.54 -3.53 11.50
CA LEU A 36 -18.90 -2.99 11.54
C LEU A 36 -19.81 -3.69 10.52
N VAL A 37 -19.32 -3.93 9.31
CA VAL A 37 -20.05 -4.69 8.27
C VAL A 37 -20.18 -6.16 8.67
N ALA A 38 -19.07 -6.80 9.05
CA ALA A 38 -19.04 -8.22 9.37
C ALA A 38 -19.96 -8.59 10.55
N ARG A 39 -20.19 -7.66 11.48
CA ARG A 39 -21.09 -7.84 12.62
C ARG A 39 -22.53 -7.38 12.36
N GLY A 40 -22.84 -6.91 11.15
CA GLY A 40 -24.17 -6.39 10.80
C GLY A 40 -24.57 -5.13 11.56
N VAL A 41 -23.60 -4.36 12.10
CA VAL A 41 -23.87 -3.10 12.80
C VAL A 41 -24.29 -2.02 11.80
N VAL A 42 -23.72 -2.06 10.60
CA VAL A 42 -24.05 -1.19 9.46
C VAL A 42 -24.01 -2.01 8.18
N GLY A 43 -24.83 -1.67 7.19
CA GLY A 43 -24.68 -2.21 5.84
C GLY A 43 -23.52 -1.55 5.09
N PRO A 44 -22.99 -2.18 4.01
CA PRO A 44 -21.93 -1.62 3.18
C PRO A 44 -22.21 -0.20 2.67
N GLU A 45 -23.46 0.13 2.39
CA GLU A 45 -23.93 1.42 1.87
C GLU A 45 -23.85 2.58 2.87
N ALA A 46 -23.83 2.27 4.17
CA ALA A 46 -23.64 3.26 5.22
C ALA A 46 -22.16 3.63 5.40
N LEU A 47 -21.24 2.89 4.77
CA LEU A 47 -19.82 3.17 4.86
C LEU A 47 -19.30 3.89 3.63
N LEU A 48 -18.65 5.02 3.86
CA LEU A 48 -17.81 5.67 2.87
C LEU A 48 -16.46 4.93 2.78
N PRO A 49 -15.75 5.05 1.64
CA PRO A 49 -14.44 4.45 1.51
C PRO A 49 -13.49 4.83 2.65
N VAL A 50 -12.81 3.82 3.19
CA VAL A 50 -11.74 3.99 4.17
C VAL A 50 -10.51 4.52 3.45
N VAL A 51 -10.02 5.68 3.86
CA VAL A 51 -8.80 6.27 3.33
C VAL A 51 -7.71 6.15 4.39
N THR A 52 -6.57 5.54 4.06
CA THR A 52 -5.48 5.34 5.02
C THR A 52 -4.18 5.92 4.50
N PHE A 53 -3.35 6.49 5.37
CA PHE A 53 -2.07 7.10 4.99
C PHE A 53 -0.92 6.37 5.67
N GLY A 54 0.05 5.87 4.92
CA GLY A 54 1.22 5.17 5.49
C GLY A 54 0.87 3.92 6.30
N ALA A 55 -0.33 3.35 6.13
CA ALA A 55 -0.78 2.23 6.95
C ALA A 55 -0.20 0.89 6.47
N PRO A 56 0.23 0.01 7.38
CA PRO A 56 0.58 -1.36 7.03
C PRO A 56 -0.65 -2.17 6.59
N SER A 57 -0.43 -3.15 5.71
CA SER A 57 -1.45 -4.16 5.39
C SER A 57 -1.70 -5.06 6.60
N VAL A 58 -2.94 -5.53 6.76
CA VAL A 58 -3.36 -6.29 7.96
C VAL A 58 -3.94 -7.67 7.68
N PHE A 59 -4.13 -8.03 6.41
CA PHE A 59 -4.67 -9.33 6.01
C PHE A 59 -3.76 -10.04 5.02
N CYS A 60 -3.67 -11.36 5.18
CA CYS A 60 -3.15 -12.25 4.14
C CYS A 60 -4.29 -12.59 3.16
N GLY A 61 -4.22 -12.04 1.94
CA GLY A 61 -5.30 -12.21 0.96
C GLY A 61 -6.54 -11.34 1.23
N GLY A 62 -6.33 -10.12 1.74
CA GLY A 62 -7.40 -9.20 2.14
C GLY A 62 -8.47 -8.92 1.09
N GLN A 63 -8.17 -9.09 -0.20
CA GLN A 63 -9.18 -8.97 -1.26
C GLN A 63 -10.36 -9.96 -1.06
N ARG A 64 -10.09 -11.18 -0.58
CA ARG A 64 -11.14 -12.16 -0.29
C ARG A 64 -12.07 -11.70 0.83
N VAL A 65 -11.55 -10.91 1.78
CA VAL A 65 -12.35 -10.31 2.86
C VAL A 65 -13.29 -9.24 2.30
N LEU A 66 -12.81 -8.39 1.38
CA LEU A 66 -13.66 -7.40 0.71
C LEU A 66 -14.76 -8.05 -0.12
N ASP A 67 -14.39 -9.09 -0.88
CA ASP A 67 -15.32 -9.84 -1.73
C ASP A 67 -16.39 -10.55 -0.87
N ALA A 68 -16.00 -11.15 0.26
CA ALA A 68 -16.92 -11.83 1.18
C ALA A 68 -17.87 -10.87 1.94
N LEU A 69 -17.43 -9.64 2.22
CA LEU A 69 -18.25 -8.63 2.88
C LEU A 69 -19.09 -7.79 1.91
N GLY A 70 -18.92 -7.96 0.59
CA GLY A 70 -19.69 -7.24 -0.42
C GLY A 70 -19.39 -5.73 -0.52
N VAL A 71 -18.29 -5.25 0.05
CA VAL A 71 -17.94 -3.81 0.07
C VAL A 71 -17.21 -3.34 -1.21
N GLY A 72 -16.63 -4.28 -1.99
CA GLY A 72 -15.90 -3.99 -3.22
C GLY A 72 -14.50 -3.40 -3.03
N GLU A 73 -13.70 -3.37 -4.11
CA GLU A 73 -12.30 -2.88 -4.08
C GLU A 73 -12.18 -1.39 -3.78
N GLY A 74 -13.18 -0.60 -4.17
CA GLY A 74 -13.21 0.85 -3.97
C GLY A 74 -13.41 1.26 -2.50
N HIS A 75 -13.78 0.31 -1.63
CA HIS A 75 -13.99 0.54 -0.20
C HIS A 75 -12.72 0.90 0.55
N VAL A 76 -11.56 0.42 0.08
CA VAL A 76 -10.27 0.68 0.72
C VAL A 76 -9.39 1.47 -0.23
N ARG A 77 -8.96 2.66 0.21
CA ARG A 77 -8.05 3.55 -0.51
C ARG A 77 -6.80 3.78 0.34
N SER A 78 -5.75 3.00 0.07
CA SER A 78 -4.48 3.10 0.78
C SER A 78 -3.54 4.07 0.07
N VAL A 79 -3.17 5.18 0.72
CA VAL A 79 -2.17 6.12 0.24
C VAL A 79 -0.84 5.82 0.93
N ALA A 80 0.20 5.52 0.15
CA ALA A 80 1.55 5.29 0.65
C ALA A 80 2.52 6.25 -0.05
N MET A 81 3.34 6.97 0.72
CA MET A 81 4.46 7.69 0.15
C MET A 81 5.43 6.69 -0.48
N HIS A 82 5.97 7.09 -1.62
CA HIS A 82 6.75 6.23 -2.50
C HIS A 82 7.98 5.60 -1.85
N ARG A 83 8.51 6.11 -0.73
CA ARG A 83 9.63 5.51 0.03
C ARG A 83 9.30 5.14 1.47
N ASP A 84 8.03 5.26 1.86
CA ASP A 84 7.59 4.92 3.21
C ASP A 84 7.79 3.42 3.49
N ILE A 85 8.52 3.11 4.56
CA ILE A 85 8.80 1.73 4.99
C ILE A 85 7.60 1.07 5.65
N VAL A 86 6.66 1.81 6.24
CA VAL A 86 5.60 1.26 7.08
C VAL A 86 4.56 0.46 6.28
N PRO A 87 4.02 0.95 5.14
CA PRO A 87 3.18 0.14 4.25
C PRO A 87 3.88 -1.11 3.72
N ARG A 88 5.22 -1.09 3.66
CA ARG A 88 6.06 -2.16 3.11
C ARG A 88 6.44 -3.20 4.17
N ALA A 89 6.50 -2.84 5.44
CA ALA A 89 7.13 -3.62 6.51
C ALA A 89 6.63 -5.06 6.62
N PHE A 90 5.33 -5.31 6.38
CA PHE A 90 4.70 -6.64 6.41
C PHE A 90 4.35 -7.22 5.04
N SER A 91 4.59 -6.45 3.99
CA SER A 91 4.20 -6.75 2.60
C SER A 91 5.43 -6.95 1.69
N CYS A 92 6.64 -6.69 2.20
CA CYS A 92 7.89 -7.01 1.53
C CYS A 92 8.24 -8.51 1.67
N ARG A 93 9.17 -8.96 0.83
CA ARG A 93 9.65 -10.34 0.82
C ARG A 93 10.75 -10.50 1.86
N TYR A 94 10.42 -11.13 2.98
CA TYR A 94 11.39 -11.41 4.03
C TYR A 94 12.50 -12.35 3.56
N PRO A 95 13.75 -12.10 3.99
CA PRO A 95 14.83 -13.05 3.82
C PRO A 95 14.56 -14.34 4.61
N GLY A 96 15.15 -15.45 4.18
CA GLY A 96 14.84 -16.78 4.72
C GLY A 96 15.07 -16.91 6.24
N HIS A 97 16.14 -16.29 6.76
CA HIS A 97 16.44 -16.27 8.19
C HIS A 97 15.37 -15.51 8.99
N ALA A 98 14.85 -14.39 8.47
CA ALA A 98 13.76 -13.65 9.12
C ALA A 98 12.48 -14.48 9.14
N VAL A 99 12.14 -15.18 8.06
CA VAL A 99 11.01 -16.13 8.04
C VAL A 99 11.16 -17.22 9.10
N ALA A 100 12.36 -17.80 9.23
CA ALA A 100 12.64 -18.82 10.24
C ALA A 100 12.48 -18.28 11.67
N LEU A 101 12.96 -17.05 11.92
CA LEU A 101 12.80 -16.37 13.21
C LEU A 101 11.32 -16.12 13.53
N LEU A 102 10.56 -15.55 12.60
CA LEU A 102 9.13 -15.28 12.77
C LEU A 102 8.34 -16.55 13.13
N LYS A 103 8.63 -17.67 12.46
CA LYS A 103 8.01 -18.99 12.74
C LYS A 103 8.39 -19.58 14.10
N ARG A 104 9.56 -19.23 14.64
CA ARG A 104 10.01 -19.64 15.98
C ARG A 104 9.34 -18.79 17.06
N LEU A 105 9.26 -17.48 16.85
CA LEU A 105 8.68 -16.53 17.80
C LEU A 105 7.18 -16.70 17.99
N ASN A 106 6.44 -17.07 16.93
CA ASN A 106 5.01 -17.29 17.02
C ASN A 106 4.58 -18.54 16.25
N GLY A 107 4.03 -19.52 16.97
CA GLY A 107 3.54 -20.78 16.41
C GLY A 107 2.46 -20.61 15.34
N VAL A 108 1.63 -19.57 15.45
CA VAL A 108 0.59 -19.23 14.44
C VAL A 108 1.22 -18.97 13.07
N LEU A 109 2.43 -18.40 13.03
CA LEU A 109 3.12 -18.06 11.78
C LEU A 109 3.67 -19.29 11.05
N ARG A 110 3.77 -20.46 11.69
CA ARG A 110 4.23 -21.69 11.04
C ARG A 110 3.30 -22.14 9.92
N ASN A 111 2.00 -21.94 10.09
CA ASN A 111 0.95 -22.29 9.12
C ASN A 111 0.43 -21.09 8.35
N HIS A 112 1.08 -19.92 8.43
CA HIS A 112 0.61 -18.70 7.81
C HIS A 112 0.77 -18.75 6.27
N PRO A 113 -0.31 -18.69 5.47
CA PRO A 113 -0.24 -18.94 4.03
C PRO A 113 0.67 -17.98 3.25
N CYS A 114 0.57 -16.66 3.48
CA CYS A 114 1.40 -15.69 2.75
C CYS A 114 2.89 -15.83 3.12
N LEU A 115 3.19 -16.06 4.40
CA LEU A 115 4.57 -16.25 4.85
C LEU A 115 5.20 -17.50 4.23
N ASN A 116 4.44 -18.58 4.12
CA ASN A 116 4.92 -19.84 3.54
C ASN A 116 5.07 -19.78 2.02
N ASN A 117 4.11 -19.17 1.32
CA ASN A 117 4.07 -19.22 -0.15
C ASN A 117 4.77 -18.03 -0.81
N GLN A 118 4.82 -16.87 -0.14
CA GLN A 118 5.25 -15.61 -0.74
C GLN A 118 6.29 -14.87 0.13
N ARG A 119 6.67 -15.44 1.29
CA ARG A 119 7.63 -14.87 2.25
C ARG A 119 7.26 -13.46 2.72
N MET A 120 5.97 -13.17 2.87
CA MET A 120 5.46 -11.90 3.42
C MET A 120 4.30 -12.20 4.35
N LEU A 121 3.99 -11.31 5.30
CA LEU A 121 2.90 -11.56 6.25
C LEU A 121 1.56 -11.15 5.67
N TYR A 122 1.46 -9.95 5.11
CA TYR A 122 0.19 -9.41 4.64
C TYR A 122 0.30 -8.92 3.19
N THR A 123 -0.85 -8.75 2.55
CA THR A 123 -0.95 -8.30 1.16
C THR A 123 -1.79 -7.03 1.10
N PRO A 124 -1.41 -6.04 0.28
CA PRO A 124 -2.28 -4.90 -0.02
C PRO A 124 -3.67 -5.35 -0.48
N MET A 125 -4.69 -4.57 -0.14
CA MET A 125 -6.09 -4.83 -0.50
C MET A 125 -6.80 -3.53 -0.90
N GLY A 126 -7.82 -3.66 -1.75
CA GLY A 126 -8.46 -2.49 -2.36
C GLY A 126 -7.53 -1.71 -3.27
N THR A 127 -7.69 -0.39 -3.33
CA THR A 127 -6.90 0.48 -4.20
C THR A 127 -5.69 1.06 -3.47
N THR A 128 -4.49 0.83 -4.01
CA THR A 128 -3.26 1.48 -3.55
C THR A 128 -2.91 2.69 -4.42
N TYR A 129 -2.71 3.82 -3.78
CA TYR A 129 -2.20 5.07 -4.34
C TYR A 129 -0.78 5.29 -3.84
N ILE A 130 0.12 5.63 -4.74
CA ILE A 130 1.54 5.87 -4.46
C ILE A 130 1.81 7.37 -4.59
N LEU A 131 2.15 8.01 -3.49
CA LEU A 131 2.43 9.44 -3.41
C LEU A 131 3.93 9.70 -3.58
N GLN A 132 4.32 10.27 -4.71
CA GLN A 132 5.66 10.81 -4.91
C GLN A 132 5.61 12.33 -4.65
N PRO A 133 6.30 12.84 -3.61
CA PRO A 133 6.45 14.26 -3.40
C PRO A 133 7.41 14.86 -4.44
N ASP A 134 7.63 16.17 -4.34
CA ASP A 134 8.68 16.84 -5.11
C ASP A 134 10.07 16.24 -4.80
N GLY A 135 10.95 16.21 -5.81
CA GLY A 135 12.30 15.67 -5.67
C GLY A 135 13.17 16.41 -4.64
N ALA A 136 12.84 17.68 -4.33
CA ALA A 136 13.47 18.42 -3.24
C ALA A 136 13.06 17.92 -1.85
N ALA A 137 11.88 17.30 -1.72
CA ALA A 137 11.35 16.79 -0.45
C ALA A 137 11.74 15.33 -0.19
N SER A 138 11.81 14.49 -1.23
CA SER A 138 12.29 13.11 -1.09
C SER A 138 12.83 12.61 -2.45
N PRO A 139 13.92 11.80 -2.47
CA PRO A 139 14.49 11.31 -3.71
C PRO A 139 13.48 10.52 -4.54
N PRO A 140 13.41 10.67 -5.87
CA PRO A 140 12.41 10.01 -6.70
C PRO A 140 12.50 8.47 -6.60
N HIS A 141 11.38 7.80 -6.85
CA HIS A 141 11.34 6.34 -6.90
C HIS A 141 11.82 5.83 -8.27
N PRO A 142 12.69 4.80 -8.33
CA PRO A 142 13.20 4.30 -9.61
C PRO A 142 12.12 3.70 -10.54
N PHE A 143 10.97 3.28 -9.99
CA PHE A 143 9.86 2.71 -10.77
C PHE A 143 8.74 3.70 -11.11
N LEU A 144 8.80 4.93 -10.62
CA LEU A 144 7.75 5.91 -10.87
C LEU A 144 8.21 6.92 -11.92
N PRO A 145 7.29 7.46 -12.73
CA PRO A 145 7.58 8.61 -13.57
C PRO A 145 8.19 9.77 -12.77
N GLU A 146 8.99 10.58 -13.45
CA GLU A 146 9.60 11.76 -12.82
C GLU A 146 8.55 12.80 -12.44
N GLY A 147 8.78 13.43 -11.28
CA GLY A 147 7.98 14.54 -10.78
C GLY A 147 6.99 14.13 -9.68
N ALA A 148 6.46 15.14 -8.99
CA ALA A 148 5.49 14.95 -7.93
C ALA A 148 4.14 14.53 -8.51
N ALA A 149 3.58 13.41 -8.04
CA ALA A 149 2.27 12.93 -8.45
C ALA A 149 1.68 11.92 -7.45
N LEU A 150 0.36 11.71 -7.58
CA LEU A 150 -0.35 10.60 -6.93
C LEU A 150 -0.63 9.53 -7.99
N PHE A 151 0.17 8.47 -7.97
CA PHE A 151 0.10 7.40 -8.94
C PHE A 151 -0.89 6.32 -8.48
N ARG A 152 -1.56 5.69 -9.45
CA ARG A 152 -2.32 4.45 -9.23
C ARG A 152 -1.91 3.44 -10.29
N LEU A 153 -1.69 2.20 -9.88
CA LEU A 153 -1.51 1.10 -10.82
C LEU A 153 -2.87 0.81 -11.45
N ASP A 154 -2.98 1.11 -12.74
CA ASP A 154 -4.16 0.81 -13.54
C ASP A 154 -3.71 -0.21 -14.57
N PRO A 155 -4.17 -1.45 -14.48
CA PRO A 155 -3.80 -2.38 -15.50
C PRO A 155 -4.52 -1.99 -16.81
N GLU A 156 -3.73 -1.86 -17.86
CA GLU A 156 -4.07 -1.10 -19.06
C GLU A 156 -5.34 -1.64 -19.75
N GLY A 157 -6.23 -0.71 -20.11
CA GLY A 157 -7.51 -0.99 -20.74
C GLY A 157 -7.34 -1.57 -22.14
N ARG A 158 -7.77 -2.83 -22.29
CA ARG A 158 -8.23 -3.50 -23.53
C ARG A 158 -8.68 -4.95 -23.29
N ALA A 159 -8.49 -5.53 -22.11
CA ALA A 159 -9.05 -6.83 -21.73
C ALA A 159 -10.12 -6.66 -20.63
N GLU A 160 -11.21 -7.45 -20.70
CA GLU A 160 -12.39 -7.41 -19.82
C GLU A 160 -12.14 -7.61 -18.31
N ARG A 161 -10.91 -7.91 -17.92
CA ARG A 161 -10.41 -7.84 -16.54
C ARG A 161 -8.92 -7.98 -16.67
N PRO A 162 -8.15 -6.89 -16.67
CA PRO A 162 -6.74 -7.02 -16.40
C PRO A 162 -6.56 -7.86 -15.12
N ALA A 163 -5.81 -8.94 -15.25
CA ALA A 163 -5.84 -9.97 -14.24
C ALA A 163 -5.17 -9.43 -12.97
N ARG A 164 -5.94 -9.35 -11.87
CA ARG A 164 -5.52 -8.84 -10.54
C ARG A 164 -4.11 -9.28 -10.11
N HIS A 165 -3.66 -10.45 -10.57
CA HIS A 165 -2.31 -10.96 -10.34
C HIS A 165 -1.19 -10.05 -10.88
N VAL A 166 -1.40 -9.36 -12.00
CA VAL A 166 -0.40 -8.47 -12.61
C VAL A 166 -0.21 -7.24 -11.72
N VAL A 167 -1.30 -6.61 -11.29
CA VAL A 167 -1.27 -5.48 -10.34
C VAL A 167 -0.62 -5.90 -9.02
N ALA A 168 -0.99 -7.07 -8.49
CA ALA A 168 -0.39 -7.61 -7.28
C ALA A 168 1.12 -7.88 -7.44
N SER A 169 1.55 -8.36 -8.60
CA SER A 169 2.98 -8.57 -8.91
C SER A 169 3.75 -7.25 -9.00
N ALA A 170 3.20 -6.24 -9.69
CA ALA A 170 3.81 -4.92 -9.78
C ALA A 170 3.88 -4.21 -8.42
N LEU A 171 2.81 -4.27 -7.62
CA LEU A 171 2.83 -3.79 -6.23
C LEU A 171 3.90 -4.51 -5.41
N ARG A 172 4.02 -5.84 -5.55
CA ARG A 172 5.07 -6.58 -4.84
C ARG A 172 6.45 -6.12 -5.25
N ALA A 173 6.73 -5.94 -6.53
CA ALA A 173 8.01 -5.41 -7.00
C ALA A 173 8.27 -4.02 -6.39
N PHE A 174 7.28 -3.13 -6.46
CA PHE A 174 7.35 -1.79 -5.89
C PHE A 174 7.65 -1.78 -4.39
N LEU A 175 6.96 -2.59 -3.58
CA LEU A 175 7.15 -2.65 -2.12
C LEU A 175 8.52 -3.23 -1.71
N ASN A 176 9.23 -3.88 -2.63
CA ASN A 176 10.56 -4.46 -2.41
C ASN A 176 11.70 -3.63 -3.00
N SER A 177 11.44 -2.44 -3.53
CA SER A 177 12.47 -1.58 -4.14
C SER A 177 12.20 -0.13 -3.77
N PRO A 178 13.10 0.57 -3.06
CA PRO A 178 14.13 -0.05 -2.22
C PRO A 178 13.48 -1.01 -1.21
N HIS A 179 14.23 -2.04 -0.81
CA HIS A 179 13.71 -2.99 0.17
C HIS A 179 13.70 -2.33 1.56
N PRO A 180 12.67 -2.52 2.41
CA PRO A 180 12.62 -1.87 3.73
C PRO A 180 13.84 -2.13 4.61
N LEU A 181 14.44 -3.32 4.51
CA LEU A 181 15.67 -3.66 5.23
C LEU A 181 16.90 -2.86 4.75
N GLU A 182 16.93 -2.40 3.49
CA GLU A 182 18.01 -1.52 3.01
C GLU A 182 17.92 -0.17 3.73
N THR A 183 16.72 0.41 3.81
CA THR A 183 16.47 1.65 4.57
C THR A 183 16.76 1.47 6.06
N LEU A 184 16.33 0.36 6.66
CA LEU A 184 16.58 0.09 8.09
C LEU A 184 18.05 -0.23 8.41
N SER A 185 18.83 -0.69 7.43
CA SER A 185 20.26 -0.94 7.60
C SER A 185 21.11 0.33 7.54
N ASP A 186 20.58 1.41 6.98
CA ASP A 186 21.24 2.70 6.90
C ASP A 186 20.99 3.50 8.18
N LEU A 187 22.04 3.71 8.99
CA LEU A 187 21.94 4.47 10.23
C LEU A 187 21.49 5.93 10.01
N SER A 188 21.75 6.50 8.83
CA SER A 188 21.31 7.85 8.46
C SER A 188 19.81 7.93 8.16
N ALA A 189 19.12 6.79 8.01
CA ALA A 189 17.67 6.76 7.84
C ALA A 189 16.90 7.09 9.13
N TYR A 190 17.59 7.08 10.28
CA TYR A 190 17.04 7.41 11.60
C TYR A 190 17.32 8.87 11.99
N GLY A 191 16.56 9.39 12.94
CA GLY A 191 16.69 10.77 13.42
C GLY A 191 15.76 11.76 12.70
N SER A 192 15.86 13.05 13.06
CA SER A 192 14.97 14.11 12.55
C SER A 192 15.11 14.33 11.04
N GLU A 193 16.32 14.17 10.51
CA GLU A 193 16.62 14.31 9.07
C GLU A 193 16.56 12.96 8.33
N GLY A 194 16.21 11.89 9.05
CA GLY A 194 16.25 10.53 8.54
C GLY A 194 15.11 10.24 7.56
N ALA A 195 15.39 9.36 6.60
CA ALA A 195 14.41 8.93 5.60
C ALA A 195 13.13 8.35 6.21
N ILE A 196 13.22 7.66 7.37
CA ILE A 196 12.06 7.06 8.04
C ILE A 196 11.06 8.13 8.47
N LEU A 197 11.53 9.16 9.17
CA LEU A 197 10.66 10.25 9.60
C LEU A 197 10.16 11.04 8.38
N ARG A 198 11.07 11.40 7.46
CA ARG A 198 10.74 12.14 6.24
C ARG A 198 9.61 11.49 5.43
N ASP A 199 9.69 10.19 5.18
CA ASP A 199 8.76 9.50 4.28
C ASP A 199 7.53 8.90 5.00
N HIS A 200 7.50 8.88 6.34
CA HIS A 200 6.37 8.34 7.11
C HIS A 200 5.63 9.41 7.94
N GLU A 201 6.13 10.62 8.12
CA GLU A 201 5.43 11.60 8.94
C GLU A 201 4.12 12.07 8.29
N SER A 202 3.03 12.12 9.06
CA SER A 202 1.71 12.53 8.56
C SER A 202 1.70 13.95 7.98
N SER A 203 2.52 14.86 8.54
CA SER A 203 2.68 16.23 8.05
C SER A 203 3.29 16.25 6.64
N ASN A 204 4.19 15.31 6.31
CA ASN A 204 4.81 15.19 4.99
C ASN A 204 3.85 14.61 3.95
N TYR A 205 3.02 13.63 4.34
CA TYR A 205 1.88 13.19 3.51
C TYR A 205 0.97 14.38 3.14
N PHE A 206 0.58 15.17 4.14
CA PHE A 206 -0.26 16.35 3.93
C PHE A 206 0.41 17.38 3.03
N ARG A 207 1.67 17.75 3.29
CA ARG A 207 2.44 18.69 2.47
C ARG A 207 2.53 18.24 1.02
N ALA A 208 2.83 16.95 0.78
CA ALA A 208 2.93 16.40 -0.56
C ALA A 208 1.58 16.42 -1.29
N LEU A 209 0.48 16.00 -0.65
CA LEU A 209 -0.85 16.06 -1.25
C LEU A 209 -1.32 17.50 -1.52
N ASN A 210 -1.10 18.41 -0.58
CA ASN A 210 -1.44 19.82 -0.72
C ASN A 210 -0.57 20.53 -1.78
N ALA A 211 0.67 20.10 -1.99
CA ALA A 211 1.47 20.60 -3.11
C ALA A 211 0.82 20.21 -4.46
N LEU A 212 0.35 18.97 -4.58
CA LEU A 212 -0.30 18.47 -5.79
C LEU A 212 -1.62 19.20 -6.12
N THR A 213 -2.35 19.71 -5.12
CA THR A 213 -3.59 20.50 -5.36
C THR A 213 -3.29 21.92 -5.88
N ARG A 214 -2.09 22.45 -5.63
CA ARG A 214 -1.69 23.81 -6.02
C ARG A 214 -1.06 23.88 -7.41
N VAL A 215 -0.62 22.76 -7.97
CA VAL A 215 0.00 22.73 -9.30
C VAL A 215 -1.08 23.02 -10.36
N PRO A 216 -0.94 24.09 -11.18
CA PRO A 216 -1.82 24.30 -12.33
C PRO A 216 -1.74 23.07 -13.22
N ARG A 217 -2.90 22.50 -13.59
CA ARG A 217 -3.06 21.25 -14.37
C ARG A 217 -1.95 21.10 -15.41
N ARG A 218 -0.87 20.36 -15.09
CA ARG A 218 0.20 20.11 -16.05
C ARG A 218 -0.30 19.14 -17.12
N ARG A 219 0.05 19.45 -18.38
CA ARG A 219 -0.17 18.60 -19.57
C ARG A 219 0.23 17.16 -19.26
N LYS A 220 -0.63 16.22 -19.69
CA LYS A 220 -0.42 14.75 -19.64
C LYS A 220 1.05 14.40 -19.91
N GLN A 221 1.76 13.93 -18.89
CA GLN A 221 3.09 13.33 -19.07
C GLN A 221 2.97 11.99 -19.80
N PRO A 222 3.98 11.59 -20.59
CA PRO A 222 3.96 10.36 -21.37
C PRO A 222 3.91 9.11 -20.50
N GLU A 223 3.26 8.08 -21.04
CA GLU A 223 3.11 6.75 -20.48
C GLU A 223 4.48 6.04 -20.41
N ILE A 224 4.92 5.67 -19.20
CA ILE A 224 6.13 4.86 -19.01
C ILE A 224 5.69 3.42 -18.81
N VAL A 225 5.92 2.61 -19.84
CA VAL A 225 5.76 1.17 -19.80
C VAL A 225 7.08 0.55 -19.34
N TRP A 226 7.11 0.02 -18.11
CA TRP A 226 8.28 -0.69 -17.61
C TRP A 226 8.27 -2.14 -18.10
N GLN A 227 9.28 -2.52 -18.87
CA GLN A 227 9.75 -3.89 -18.94
C GLN A 227 10.64 -4.13 -17.73
N LEU A 228 10.26 -5.01 -16.81
CA LEU A 228 11.08 -5.38 -15.64
C LEU A 228 12.31 -6.18 -16.10
N PRO A 229 13.53 -5.61 -16.11
CA PRO A 229 14.73 -6.39 -16.38
C PRO A 229 15.22 -6.93 -15.02
N GLY A 230 15.17 -8.26 -14.85
CA GLY A 230 15.87 -9.04 -13.84
C GLY A 230 16.26 -8.32 -12.54
N VAL A 231 15.36 -8.36 -11.54
CA VAL A 231 15.63 -8.05 -10.11
C VAL A 231 16.62 -9.05 -9.46
N GLU A 232 17.33 -9.82 -10.29
CA GLU A 232 18.37 -10.78 -9.89
C GLU A 232 19.70 -10.08 -9.59
N ARG A 233 19.95 -8.89 -10.15
CA ARG A 233 21.29 -8.28 -10.10
C ARG A 233 21.61 -7.48 -8.84
N LEU A 234 20.62 -6.96 -8.11
CA LEU A 234 20.86 -6.19 -6.88
C LEU A 234 20.88 -7.06 -5.60
N GLN A 235 20.15 -8.18 -5.59
CA GLN A 235 20.19 -9.12 -4.45
C GLN A 235 21.53 -9.86 -4.32
N GLN A 236 22.28 -10.03 -5.42
CA GLN A 236 23.56 -10.74 -5.42
C GLN A 236 24.72 -9.97 -4.78
N TYR A 237 24.64 -8.63 -4.67
CA TYR A 237 25.75 -7.82 -4.16
C TYR A 237 25.67 -7.49 -2.66
N TRP A 238 24.50 -7.62 -2.03
CA TRP A 238 24.27 -7.14 -0.67
C TRP A 238 23.91 -8.25 0.33
N TRP A 239 23.63 -9.48 -0.13
CA TRP A 239 23.28 -10.60 0.74
C TRP A 239 23.87 -11.94 0.24
N PRO A 240 25.13 -12.27 0.59
CA PRO A 240 25.74 -13.53 0.18
C PRO A 240 25.04 -14.68 0.92
N GLY A 241 24.07 -15.32 0.28
CA GLY A 241 23.39 -16.51 0.83
C GLY A 241 21.94 -16.76 0.41
N ILE A 242 21.34 -15.93 -0.45
CA ILE A 242 19.90 -16.08 -0.79
C ILE A 242 19.68 -16.01 -2.31
N ALA A 243 20.22 -16.99 -3.04
CA ALA A 243 19.73 -17.34 -4.36
C ALA A 243 18.51 -18.27 -4.20
N GLY A 244 17.34 -17.86 -4.67
CA GLY A 244 16.17 -18.74 -4.62
C GLY A 244 14.89 -18.11 -5.18
N THR A 245 14.44 -18.71 -6.29
CA THR A 245 13.14 -18.59 -6.99
C THR A 245 12.87 -17.28 -7.72
N VAL A 246 13.18 -17.33 -9.01
CA VAL A 246 12.82 -16.46 -10.14
C VAL A 246 11.36 -16.73 -10.54
N PHE A 247 10.55 -15.68 -10.71
CA PHE A 247 9.22 -15.77 -11.33
C PHE A 247 9.28 -15.17 -12.75
N PRO A 248 8.48 -15.67 -13.72
CA PRO A 248 8.57 -15.22 -15.10
C PRO A 248 8.12 -13.76 -15.26
N ALA A 249 8.63 -13.11 -16.32
CA ALA A 249 8.32 -11.72 -16.66
C ALA A 249 6.79 -11.48 -16.75
N ALA A 250 6.28 -10.55 -15.94
CA ALA A 250 4.90 -10.13 -16.00
C ALA A 250 4.64 -9.22 -17.23
N PRO A 251 3.44 -9.25 -17.83
CA PRO A 251 3.08 -8.31 -18.90
C PRO A 251 3.15 -6.85 -18.42
N PRO A 252 3.29 -5.89 -19.34
CA PRO A 252 3.46 -4.47 -19.00
C PRO A 252 2.31 -3.96 -18.13
N VAL A 253 2.64 -3.20 -17.09
CA VAL A 253 1.68 -2.49 -16.24
C VAL A 253 1.83 -0.99 -16.49
N SER A 254 0.72 -0.35 -16.84
CA SER A 254 0.65 1.09 -16.99
C SER A 254 0.53 1.76 -15.62
N VAL A 255 1.32 2.79 -15.39
CA VAL A 255 1.10 3.70 -14.26
C VAL A 255 0.38 4.92 -14.82
N ARG A 256 -0.88 5.11 -14.44
CA ARG A 256 -1.64 6.30 -14.82
C ARG A 256 -1.61 7.32 -13.69
N ASN A 257 -1.30 8.57 -14.05
CA ASN A 257 -1.59 9.72 -13.21
C ASN A 257 -3.11 9.82 -13.08
N LYS A 258 -3.64 9.71 -11.87
CA LYS A 258 -5.05 10.01 -11.60
C LYS A 258 -5.17 11.35 -10.89
N GLU A 259 -6.18 12.09 -11.31
CA GLU A 259 -6.60 13.32 -10.64
C GLU A 259 -6.80 13.03 -9.15
N LEU A 260 -6.27 13.93 -8.30
CA LEU A 260 -6.56 13.96 -6.87
C LEU A 260 -8.07 13.88 -6.71
N VAL A 261 -8.55 12.77 -6.16
CA VAL A 261 -9.95 12.63 -5.81
C VAL A 261 -10.22 13.70 -4.75
N SER A 262 -11.08 14.67 -5.07
CA SER A 262 -11.47 15.79 -4.23
C SER A 262 -12.26 15.39 -2.97
N GLU A 263 -12.07 14.15 -2.49
CA GLU A 263 -12.80 13.55 -1.38
C GLU A 263 -11.89 13.05 -0.25
N ALA A 264 -10.61 13.43 -0.23
CA ALA A 264 -9.76 13.25 0.95
C ALA A 264 -10.02 14.35 1.98
#